data_AF-A0A3Q9FR46-F1
#
_entry.id   AF-A0A3Q9FR46-F1
#
_cell.length_a   1.000
_cell.length_b   1.000
_cell.length_c   1.000
_cell.angle_alpha   90.00
_cell.angle_beta   90.00
_cell.angle_gamma   90.00
#
_symmetry.space_group_name_H-M   'P 1'
#
loop_
_entity.id
_entity.type
_entity.pdbx_description
1 polymer ?
#
loop_
_entity_poly.entity_id
_entity_poly.type
_entity_poly.pdbx_seq_one_letter_code
_entity_poly.pdbx_strand_id
1 'polypeptide(L)'
;MKTRHLYIFIGFLLVLASCGSEIDGDSGDNGLPEKGNFIYNSDVLYYDKPGGDEVHQDSFQGYMVYDGNKKSLAFKPFDGTDWQITIQNGLQIGADSVAWQIDNQIVSLGGEDFTLEGLDVFSSNGQEYHLLKTQDSIFVKYRSYLLDNASPVNYTTANVKGEEF
;
A
#
# COMPACT_ATOMS: atom_id res chain seq x y z
N MET A 1 -20.49 -54.61 41.48
CA MET A 1 -21.55 -55.17 40.61
C MET A 1 -21.47 -54.44 39.27
N LYS A 2 -21.43 -55.14 38.12
CA LYS A 2 -22.54 -55.25 37.14
C LYS A 2 -23.26 -53.92 36.90
N THR A 3 -23.42 -53.36 35.68
CA THR A 3 -23.09 -53.77 34.28
C THR A 3 -23.14 -52.48 33.41
N ARG A 4 -22.87 -52.39 32.10
CA ARG A 4 -22.75 -53.34 30.97
C ARG A 4 -21.83 -52.74 29.87
N HIS A 5 -21.49 -53.49 28.83
CA HIS A 5 -21.00 -52.94 27.55
C HIS A 5 -22.15 -52.77 26.55
N LEU A 6 -22.05 -51.80 25.63
CA LEU A 6 -22.43 -51.99 24.23
C LEU A 6 -21.70 -50.98 23.32
N TYR A 7 -21.20 -51.46 22.18
CA TYR A 7 -20.53 -50.66 21.15
C TYR A 7 -21.54 -50.15 20.12
N ILE A 8 -21.34 -48.94 19.59
CA ILE A 8 -21.87 -48.56 18.27
C ILE A 8 -20.72 -48.00 17.43
N PHE A 9 -20.36 -48.76 16.40
CA PHE A 9 -19.55 -48.30 15.27
C PHE A 9 -20.40 -47.33 14.43
N ILE A 10 -19.86 -46.16 14.09
CA ILE A 10 -20.33 -45.38 12.93
C ILE A 10 -19.11 -45.11 12.06
N GLY A 11 -18.81 -46.06 11.17
CA GLY A 11 -17.96 -45.79 10.02
C GLY A 11 -18.81 -45.12 8.95
N PHE A 12 -18.52 -43.86 8.63
CA PHE A 12 -19.17 -43.17 7.52
C PHE A 12 -18.21 -43.15 6.33
N LEU A 13 -18.32 -44.19 5.49
CA LEU A 13 -17.55 -44.31 4.25
C LEU A 13 -18.48 -43.97 3.09
N LEU A 14 -18.47 -42.71 2.65
CA LEU A 14 -19.06 -42.31 1.37
C LEU A 14 -17.94 -42.14 0.35
N VAL A 15 -17.87 -43.12 -0.56
CA VAL A 15 -17.20 -42.96 -1.85
C VAL A 15 -18.28 -42.90 -2.91
N LEU A 16 -18.47 -41.74 -3.53
CA LEU A 16 -18.84 -41.62 -4.93
C LEU A 16 -18.20 -40.36 -5.50
N ALA A 17 -17.78 -40.44 -6.76
CA ALA A 17 -16.97 -39.42 -7.41
C ALA A 17 -17.81 -38.30 -8.03
N SER A 18 -17.18 -37.13 -8.22
CA SER A 18 -17.33 -36.40 -9.47
C SER A 18 -15.99 -35.79 -9.87
N CYS A 19 -15.68 -35.85 -11.16
CA CYS A 19 -14.65 -35.05 -11.78
C CYS A 19 -15.21 -33.66 -12.09
N GLY A 20 -14.32 -32.67 -12.29
CA GLY A 20 -14.59 -31.48 -13.09
C GLY A 20 -15.55 -30.43 -12.51
N SER A 21 -14.97 -29.43 -11.85
CA SER A 21 -15.41 -28.04 -12.00
C SER A 21 -14.17 -27.14 -12.10
N GLU A 22 -13.77 -26.84 -13.34
CA GLU A 22 -13.03 -25.61 -13.60
C GLU A 22 -13.98 -24.41 -13.44
N ILE A 23 -13.43 -23.22 -13.14
CA ILE A 23 -14.13 -21.92 -13.09
C ILE A 23 -15.09 -21.83 -11.88
N ASP A 24 -14.87 -20.97 -10.89
CA ASP A 24 -14.79 -19.52 -11.03
C ASP A 24 -13.51 -18.87 -10.49
N GLY A 25 -13.16 -17.72 -11.10
CA GLY A 25 -12.18 -16.80 -10.55
C GLY A 25 -12.81 -15.81 -9.56
N ASP A 26 -11.93 -15.11 -8.83
CA ASP A 26 -12.22 -14.04 -7.88
C ASP A 26 -12.92 -14.44 -6.56
N SER A 27 -12.10 -14.65 -5.51
CA SER A 27 -12.30 -13.93 -4.26
C SER A 27 -11.10 -14.06 -3.31
N GLY A 28 -10.34 -12.97 -3.17
CA GLY A 28 -9.89 -12.53 -1.84
C GLY A 28 -8.41 -12.67 -1.48
N ASP A 29 -7.62 -13.57 -2.08
CA ASP A 29 -6.17 -13.63 -1.82
C ASP A 29 -5.38 -13.10 -3.03
N ASN A 30 -5.13 -11.80 -2.98
CA ASN A 30 -4.39 -11.06 -3.99
C ASN A 30 -2.87 -11.05 -3.76
N GLY A 31 -2.35 -11.88 -2.82
CA GLY A 31 -0.96 -11.77 -2.33
C GLY A 31 -0.68 -10.46 -1.59
N LEU A 32 -1.74 -9.74 -1.19
CA LEU A 32 -1.61 -8.50 -0.44
C LEU A 32 -1.38 -8.85 1.03
N PRO A 33 -0.29 -8.38 1.66
CA PRO A 33 -0.03 -8.64 3.07
C PRO A 33 -1.12 -8.04 3.96
N GLU A 34 -1.24 -8.55 5.19
CA GLU A 34 -2.29 -8.14 6.11
C GLU A 34 -2.22 -6.65 6.49
N LYS A 35 -3.30 -6.15 7.10
CA LYS A 35 -3.41 -4.77 7.59
C LYS A 35 -2.39 -4.51 8.70
N GLY A 36 -1.29 -3.84 8.35
CA GLY A 36 -0.29 -3.32 9.28
C GLY A 36 -0.45 -1.82 9.57
N ASN A 37 -0.03 -1.42 10.77
CA ASN A 37 0.24 -0.03 11.11
C ASN A 37 1.77 0.15 11.15
N PHE A 38 2.29 1.21 10.54
CA PHE A 38 3.72 1.50 10.51
C PHE A 38 3.95 2.91 11.05
N ILE A 39 5.03 3.13 11.80
CA ILE A 39 5.53 4.48 12.06
C ILE A 39 6.38 4.89 10.87
N TYR A 40 6.15 6.07 10.30
CA TYR A 40 6.88 6.55 9.15
C TYR A 40 7.73 7.78 9.43
N ASN A 41 8.82 7.88 8.68
CA ASN A 41 9.60 9.09 8.45
C ASN A 41 9.49 9.45 6.96
N SER A 42 9.35 10.73 6.64
CA SER A 42 9.24 11.24 5.28
C SER A 42 10.13 12.47 5.11
N ASP A 43 11.08 12.42 4.19
CA ASP A 43 11.85 13.59 3.77
C ASP A 43 11.24 14.18 2.50
N VAL A 44 10.86 15.45 2.54
CA VAL A 44 10.19 16.18 1.46
C VAL A 44 11.10 17.31 1.01
N LEU A 45 11.45 17.31 -0.28
CA LEU A 45 12.23 18.36 -0.94
C LEU A 45 11.27 19.25 -1.75
N TYR A 46 11.43 20.56 -1.63
CA TYR A 46 10.58 21.58 -2.25
C TYR A 46 11.34 22.35 -3.31
N TYR A 47 10.68 22.66 -4.44
CA TYR A 47 11.28 23.31 -5.60
C TYR A 47 10.38 24.43 -6.14
N ASP A 48 11.00 25.44 -6.76
CA ASP A 48 10.28 26.53 -7.44
C ASP A 48 9.54 26.03 -8.70
N LYS A 49 10.16 25.06 -9.41
CA LYS A 49 9.66 24.42 -10.62
C LYS A 49 10.19 22.98 -10.76
N PRO A 50 9.57 22.13 -11.61
CA PRO A 50 10.09 20.80 -11.90
C PRO A 50 11.50 20.86 -12.52
N GLY A 51 12.45 20.14 -11.93
CA GLY A 51 13.85 20.15 -12.36
C GLY A 51 14.62 21.45 -12.03
N GLY A 52 14.07 22.31 -11.17
CA GLY A 52 14.81 23.42 -10.55
C GLY A 52 15.74 22.96 -9.43
N ASP A 53 16.44 23.91 -8.83
CA ASP A 53 17.22 23.68 -7.61
C ASP A 53 16.28 23.53 -6.39
N GLU A 54 16.74 22.82 -5.37
CA GLU A 54 16.03 22.71 -4.09
C GLU A 54 15.95 24.09 -3.42
N VAL A 55 14.75 24.45 -2.99
CA VAL A 55 14.45 25.72 -2.30
C VAL A 55 14.40 25.50 -0.78
N HIS A 56 13.90 24.34 -0.34
CA HIS A 56 13.71 23.99 1.07
C HIS A 56 13.58 22.45 1.23
N GLN A 57 13.84 21.95 2.44
CA GLN A 57 13.61 20.57 2.85
C GLN A 57 12.92 20.53 4.23
N ASP A 58 11.89 19.69 4.37
CA ASP A 58 11.30 19.32 5.67
C ASP A 58 11.31 17.80 5.87
N SER A 59 11.31 17.38 7.15
CA SER A 59 11.13 15.99 7.55
C SER A 59 9.86 15.84 8.39
N PHE A 60 8.99 14.91 8.01
CA PHE A 60 7.71 14.63 8.68
C PHE A 60 7.72 13.23 9.31
N GLN A 61 6.97 13.09 10.40
CA GLN A 61 6.74 11.80 11.06
C GLN A 61 5.24 11.58 11.29
N GLY A 62 4.84 10.31 11.37
CA GLY A 62 3.45 9.95 11.60
C GLY A 62 3.22 8.44 11.62
N TYR A 63 1.94 8.06 11.53
CA TYR A 63 1.53 6.67 11.27
C TYR A 63 1.08 6.51 9.84
N MET A 64 1.39 5.38 9.21
CA MET A 64 0.72 4.94 7.99
C MET A 64 -0.07 3.66 8.25
N VAL A 65 -1.23 3.55 7.62
CA VAL A 65 -2.16 2.42 7.76
C VAL A 65 -2.45 1.85 6.38
N TYR A 66 -2.07 0.59 6.17
CA TYR A 66 -2.35 -0.11 4.94
C TYR A 66 -3.73 -0.79 4.98
N ASP A 67 -4.59 -0.52 4.00
CA ASP A 67 -5.89 -1.18 3.82
C ASP A 67 -5.88 -1.93 2.48
N GLY A 68 -5.50 -3.21 2.53
CA GLY A 68 -5.42 -4.08 1.35
C GLY A 68 -6.77 -4.34 0.67
N ASN A 69 -7.88 -4.26 1.41
CA ASN A 69 -9.22 -4.41 0.84
C ASN A 69 -9.61 -3.19 -0.02
N LYS A 70 -9.26 -1.99 0.43
CA LYS A 70 -9.49 -0.74 -0.31
C LYS A 70 -8.42 -0.41 -1.33
N LYS A 71 -7.30 -1.16 -1.33
CA LYS A 71 -6.10 -0.83 -2.10
C LYS A 71 -5.66 0.61 -1.82
N SER A 72 -5.49 0.94 -0.53
CA SER A 72 -5.10 2.29 -0.11
C SER A 72 -4.07 2.28 1.01
N LEU A 73 -3.14 3.25 0.99
CA LEU A 73 -2.25 3.55 2.09
C LEU A 73 -2.59 4.95 2.63
N ALA A 74 -3.07 5.01 3.88
CA ALA A 74 -3.40 6.26 4.54
C ALA A 74 -2.22 6.74 5.38
N PHE A 75 -1.92 8.04 5.31
CA PHE A 75 -0.88 8.72 6.09
C PHE A 75 -1.52 9.64 7.11
N LYS A 76 -1.02 9.57 8.34
CA LYS A 76 -1.48 10.32 9.51
C LYS A 76 -0.28 11.02 10.15
N PRO A 77 0.11 12.21 9.67
CA PRO A 77 1.18 12.99 10.27
C PRO A 77 0.93 13.25 11.77
N PHE A 78 1.98 13.37 12.57
CA PHE A 78 1.84 13.85 13.96
C PHE A 78 1.43 15.33 14.02
N ASP A 79 1.82 16.11 13.01
CA ASP A 79 1.40 17.49 12.77
C ASP A 79 1.09 17.66 11.28
N GLY A 80 -0.01 18.33 10.95
CA GLY A 80 -0.53 18.45 9.58
C GLY A 80 -1.91 17.80 9.37
N THR A 81 -2.20 17.41 8.12
CA THR A 81 -3.51 16.88 7.69
C THR A 81 -3.38 15.42 7.26
N ASP A 82 -4.32 14.58 7.69
CA ASP A 82 -4.47 13.19 7.22
C ASP A 82 -4.70 13.14 5.70
N TRP A 83 -4.04 12.20 5.01
CA TRP A 83 -4.20 12.00 3.58
C TRP A 83 -4.05 10.53 3.19
N GLN A 84 -4.31 10.17 1.94
CA GLN A 84 -4.19 8.79 1.46
C GLN A 84 -3.76 8.73 -0.01
N ILE A 85 -3.11 7.62 -0.37
CA ILE A 85 -2.90 7.23 -1.76
C ILE A 85 -3.68 5.96 -2.08
N THR A 86 -4.35 5.98 -3.22
CA THR A 86 -4.88 4.79 -3.89
C THR A 86 -3.73 4.08 -4.59
N ILE A 87 -3.58 2.78 -4.35
CA ILE A 87 -2.57 1.92 -4.98
C ILE A 87 -3.20 1.06 -6.08
N GLN A 88 -2.46 0.84 -7.16
CA GLN A 88 -2.82 -0.04 -8.27
C GLN A 88 -1.79 -1.17 -8.44
N ASN A 89 -2.10 -2.13 -9.33
CA ASN A 89 -1.20 -3.11 -9.94
C ASN A 89 -0.08 -3.63 -9.03
N GLY A 90 -0.36 -4.72 -8.30
CA GLY A 90 0.65 -5.41 -7.51
C GLY A 90 1.51 -6.36 -8.34
N LEU A 91 2.81 -6.38 -8.05
CA LEU A 91 3.74 -7.43 -8.48
C LEU A 91 4.36 -8.07 -7.24
N GLN A 92 4.12 -9.36 -7.06
CA GLN A 92 4.81 -10.15 -6.04
C GLN A 92 6.28 -10.33 -6.46
N ILE A 93 7.21 -9.92 -5.60
CA ILE A 93 8.66 -9.99 -5.87
C ILE A 93 9.42 -10.92 -4.89
N GLY A 94 8.77 -11.40 -3.84
CA GLY A 94 9.29 -12.37 -2.88
C GLY A 94 8.17 -13.12 -2.17
N ALA A 95 8.48 -13.88 -1.11
CA ALA A 95 7.44 -14.50 -0.29
C ALA A 95 6.59 -13.40 0.41
N ASP A 96 7.27 -12.46 1.07
CA ASP A 96 6.65 -11.42 1.91
C ASP A 96 6.80 -10.00 1.33
N SER A 97 7.10 -9.90 0.03
CA SER A 97 7.43 -8.62 -0.64
C SER A 97 6.64 -8.41 -1.93
N VAL A 98 6.04 -7.22 -2.04
CA VAL A 98 5.16 -6.81 -3.14
C VAL A 98 5.44 -5.36 -3.52
N ALA A 99 5.47 -5.08 -4.82
CA ALA A 99 5.63 -3.74 -5.38
C ALA A 99 4.30 -3.26 -5.97
N TRP A 100 3.95 -1.97 -5.80
CA TRP A 100 2.69 -1.39 -6.30
C TRP A 100 2.88 -0.07 -7.04
N GLN A 101 1.91 0.25 -7.88
CA GLN A 101 1.81 1.54 -8.56
C GLN A 101 0.95 2.52 -7.74
N ILE A 102 1.20 3.82 -7.90
CA ILE A 102 0.35 4.89 -7.37
C ILE A 102 -0.57 5.29 -8.52
N ASP A 103 -1.86 5.42 -8.25
CA ASP A 103 -2.76 6.00 -9.24
C ASP A 103 -2.50 7.51 -9.37
N ASN A 104 -2.55 8.04 -10.59
CA ASN A 104 -2.42 9.49 -10.78
C ASN A 104 -3.70 10.14 -10.24
N GLN A 105 -3.60 10.80 -9.08
CA GLN A 105 -4.75 11.22 -8.31
C GLN A 105 -4.57 12.64 -7.75
N ILE A 106 -5.70 13.34 -7.63
CA ILE A 106 -5.77 14.65 -6.99
C ILE A 106 -6.04 14.45 -5.50
N VAL A 107 -5.24 15.08 -4.65
CA VAL A 107 -5.39 15.07 -3.19
C VAL A 107 -5.56 16.50 -2.71
N SER A 108 -6.67 16.78 -2.03
CA SER A 108 -6.99 18.09 -1.46
C SER A 108 -6.51 18.18 -0.01
N LEU A 109 -5.60 19.11 0.31
CA LEU A 109 -5.07 19.36 1.66
C LEU A 109 -5.27 20.83 2.02
N GLY A 110 -5.90 21.13 3.16
CA GLY A 110 -6.09 22.51 3.63
C GLY A 110 -6.96 23.42 2.74
N GLY A 111 -7.55 22.89 1.66
CA GLY A 111 -8.25 23.66 0.63
C GLY A 111 -7.45 23.86 -0.67
N GLU A 112 -6.22 23.36 -0.72
CA GLU A 112 -5.36 23.34 -1.91
C GLU A 112 -5.40 21.94 -2.55
N ASP A 113 -5.49 21.87 -3.88
CA ASP A 113 -5.46 20.62 -4.63
C ASP A 113 -4.06 20.32 -5.18
N PHE A 114 -3.59 19.09 -4.96
CA PHE A 114 -2.30 18.60 -5.43
C PHE A 114 -2.47 17.39 -6.35
N THR A 115 -1.78 17.36 -7.49
CA THR A 115 -1.62 16.12 -8.25
C THR A 115 -0.47 15.31 -7.66
N LEU A 116 -0.72 14.04 -7.33
CA LEU A 116 0.30 13.08 -6.91
C LEU A 116 0.67 12.13 -8.05
N GLU A 117 1.96 12.06 -8.34
CA GLU A 117 2.53 11.08 -9.27
C GLU A 117 3.60 10.25 -8.55
N GLY A 118 3.69 8.96 -8.87
CA GLY A 118 4.72 8.09 -8.31
C GLY A 118 6.12 8.38 -8.86
N LEU A 119 7.15 7.97 -8.11
CA LEU A 119 8.54 7.93 -8.54
C LEU A 119 9.09 6.50 -8.35
N ASP A 120 9.95 6.02 -9.25
CA ASP A 120 10.40 4.63 -9.22
C ASP A 120 11.14 4.26 -7.92
N VAL A 121 10.67 3.19 -7.29
CA VAL A 121 11.30 2.49 -6.16
C VAL A 121 11.81 1.12 -6.62
N PHE A 122 11.14 0.52 -7.59
CA PHE A 122 11.44 -0.80 -8.13
C PHE A 122 10.85 -0.93 -9.53
N SER A 123 11.66 -1.31 -10.51
CA SER A 123 11.22 -1.55 -11.88
C SER A 123 11.45 -2.99 -12.33
N SER A 124 10.47 -3.55 -13.06
CA SER A 124 10.52 -4.92 -13.58
C SER A 124 9.68 -5.05 -14.85
N ASN A 125 10.20 -5.79 -15.85
CA ASN A 125 9.54 -6.00 -17.15
C ASN A 125 9.07 -4.72 -17.87
N GLY A 126 9.76 -3.60 -17.66
CA GLY A 126 9.39 -2.29 -18.22
C GLY A 126 8.21 -1.60 -17.52
N GLN A 127 7.79 -2.09 -16.34
CA GLN A 127 6.86 -1.41 -15.44
C GLN A 127 7.63 -0.81 -14.26
N GLU A 128 7.29 0.42 -13.91
CA GLU A 128 7.79 1.14 -12.74
C GLU A 128 6.82 0.97 -11.58
N TYR A 129 7.34 0.79 -10.37
CA TYR A 129 6.56 0.64 -9.14
C TYR A 129 7.06 1.65 -8.11
N HIS A 130 6.11 2.32 -7.46
CA HIS A 130 6.37 3.52 -6.65
C HIS A 130 6.19 3.25 -5.15
N LEU A 131 5.62 2.09 -4.81
CA LEU A 131 5.67 1.51 -3.48
C LEU A 131 6.38 0.16 -3.53
N LEU A 132 7.12 -0.11 -2.47
CA LEU A 132 7.61 -1.43 -2.13
C LEU A 132 7.22 -1.74 -0.68
N LYS A 133 6.38 -2.76 -0.46
CA LYS A 133 6.15 -3.33 0.87
C LYS A 133 6.92 -4.64 1.01
N THR A 134 7.60 -4.78 2.15
CA THR A 134 8.21 -6.02 2.66
C THR A 134 7.37 -6.54 3.83
N GLN A 135 7.86 -7.54 4.56
CA GLN A 135 7.25 -7.99 5.80
C GLN A 135 7.09 -6.83 6.79
N ASP A 136 8.21 -6.20 7.14
CA ASP A 136 8.38 -5.22 8.23
C ASP A 136 8.32 -3.74 7.81
N SER A 137 8.41 -3.45 6.51
CA SER A 137 8.66 -2.08 6.01
C SER A 137 7.76 -1.73 4.81
N ILE A 138 7.45 -0.44 4.66
CA ILE A 138 6.87 0.14 3.45
C ILE A 138 7.75 1.30 2.99
N PHE A 139 8.17 1.27 1.72
CA PHE A 139 8.85 2.37 1.05
C PHE A 139 7.91 2.97 0.02
N VAL A 140 7.83 4.30 -0.02
CA VAL A 140 7.03 5.06 -1.00
C VAL A 140 7.87 6.19 -1.55
N LYS A 141 7.86 6.39 -2.86
CA LYS A 141 8.35 7.63 -3.48
C LYS A 141 7.29 8.25 -4.36
N TYR A 142 7.13 9.56 -4.25
CA TYR A 142 6.20 10.32 -5.06
C TYR A 142 6.70 11.73 -5.27
N ARG A 143 6.06 12.42 -6.22
CA ARG A 143 6.16 13.86 -6.42
C ARG A 143 4.76 14.47 -6.36
N SER A 144 4.67 15.70 -5.87
CA SER A 144 3.42 16.46 -5.90
C SER A 144 3.57 17.75 -6.68
N TYR A 145 2.48 18.17 -7.32
CA TYR A 145 2.34 19.45 -7.99
C TYR A 145 1.15 20.18 -7.40
N LEU A 146 1.34 21.42 -6.95
CA LEU A 146 0.20 22.28 -6.58
C LEU A 146 -0.55 22.70 -7.85
N LEU A 147 -1.87 22.59 -7.85
CA LEU A 147 -2.69 22.97 -9.01
C LEU A 147 -3.03 24.46 -9.10
N ASP A 148 -2.83 25.22 -8.01
CA ASP A 148 -2.91 26.68 -8.00
C ASP A 148 -1.51 27.30 -8.23
N ASN A 149 -1.35 28.05 -9.32
CA ASN A 149 -0.08 28.64 -9.75
C ASN A 149 0.33 29.90 -8.96
N ALA A 150 -0.37 30.25 -7.88
CA ALA A 150 -0.08 31.43 -7.06
C ALA A 150 1.09 31.24 -6.07
N SER A 151 1.55 30.01 -5.84
CA SER A 151 2.59 29.67 -4.87
C SER A 151 4.02 29.86 -5.43
N PRO A 152 5.01 30.27 -4.60
CA PRO A 152 6.43 30.17 -4.95
C PRO A 152 6.95 28.72 -5.00
N VAL A 153 6.19 27.75 -4.47
CA VAL A 153 6.51 26.32 -4.44
C VAL A 153 5.42 25.57 -5.18
N ASN A 154 5.77 25.02 -6.34
CA ASN A 154 4.83 24.34 -7.25
C ASN A 154 5.14 22.86 -7.44
N TYR A 155 6.23 22.37 -6.85
CA TYR A 155 6.73 21.01 -7.02
C TYR A 155 7.40 20.48 -5.74
N THR A 156 7.09 19.24 -5.37
CA THR A 156 7.79 18.53 -4.28
C THR A 156 8.20 17.12 -4.73
N THR A 157 9.23 16.56 -4.09
CA THR A 157 9.51 15.12 -4.11
C THR A 157 9.65 14.59 -2.70
N ALA A 158 9.02 13.45 -2.41
CA ALA A 158 9.04 12.83 -1.10
C ALA A 158 9.60 11.40 -1.16
N ASN A 159 10.39 11.05 -0.15
CA ASN A 159 10.82 9.68 0.12
C ASN A 159 10.27 9.28 1.49
N VAL A 160 9.37 8.31 1.54
CA VAL A 160 8.75 7.84 2.79
C VAL A 160 9.21 6.43 3.11
N LYS A 161 9.61 6.20 4.37
CA LYS A 161 9.82 4.86 4.92
C LYS A 161 8.95 4.67 6.16
N GLY A 162 8.08 3.67 6.12
CA GLY A 162 7.37 3.12 7.27
C GLY A 162 8.04 1.85 7.79
N GLU A 163 8.08 1.68 9.11
CA GLU A 163 8.51 0.47 9.82
C GLU A 163 7.37 -0.01 10.73
N GLU A 164 7.12 -1.33 10.77
CA GLU A 164 6.03 -1.94 11.55
C GLU A 164 6.25 -1.76 13.06
N PHE A 165 5.15 -1.67 13.82
CA PHE A 165 5.14 -1.38 15.26
C PHE A 165 4.78 -2.59 16.12
#